data_AF-A0A957ECL5-F1
#
_entry.id   AF-A0A957ECL5-F1
#
_cell.length_a   1.000
_cell.length_b   1.000
_cell.length_c   1.000
_cell.angle_alpha   90.00
_cell.angle_beta   90.00
_cell.angle_gamma   90.00
#
_symmetry.space_group_name_H-M   'P 1'
#
loop_
_entity.id
_entity.type
_entity.pdbx_description
1 polymer ?
#
loop_
_entity_poly.entity_id
_entity_poly.type
_entity_poly.pdbx_seq_one_letter_code
_entity_poly.pdbx_strand_id
1 'polypeptide(L)'
;MTISTATATTQHLLDALRPQQQSDHWLTQTQQPNWDDFVVRAIAFGLAPQVFARLKQWDAKIPPKALAKLAVTHKMQAQRSEAIYAQLAQVLNACARADLQPVALKGVHLAACYYPEPAQRPMNDIDLLFAP
;
A
#
# COMPACT_ATOMS: atom_id res chain seq x y z
N MET A 1 10.51 20.60 -21.81
CA MET A 1 9.95 19.30 -22.23
C MET A 1 8.56 19.17 -21.64
N THR A 2 7.52 19.13 -22.47
CA THR A 2 6.14 18.91 -22.02
C THR A 2 5.99 17.47 -21.56
N ILE A 3 5.98 17.26 -20.25
CA ILE A 3 5.66 15.97 -19.65
C ILE A 3 4.22 15.64 -20.03
N SER A 4 4.00 14.47 -20.64
CA SER A 4 2.64 13.97 -20.93
C SER A 4 1.80 13.95 -19.65
N THR A 5 0.53 14.29 -19.72
CA THR A 5 -0.38 14.35 -18.55
C THR A 5 -0.38 13.04 -17.74
N ALA A 6 -0.25 11.89 -18.40
CA ALA A 6 -0.14 10.59 -17.74
C ALA A 6 1.12 10.45 -16.87
N THR A 7 2.24 11.02 -17.30
CA THR A 7 3.50 11.03 -16.56
C THR A 7 3.42 12.00 -15.37
N ALA A 8 2.69 13.11 -15.51
CA ALA A 8 2.46 14.07 -14.43
C ALA A 8 1.66 13.47 -13.26
N THR A 9 0.56 12.75 -13.52
CA THR A 9 -0.21 12.10 -12.43
C THR A 9 0.61 11.05 -11.70
N THR A 10 1.38 10.23 -12.43
CA THR A 10 2.28 9.26 -11.80
C THR A 10 3.34 9.95 -10.94
N GLN A 11 3.88 11.08 -11.40
CA GLN A 11 4.82 11.86 -10.60
C GLN A 11 4.17 12.39 -9.31
N HIS A 12 2.96 12.95 -9.40
CA HIS A 12 2.21 13.41 -8.23
C HIS A 12 1.94 12.28 -7.21
N LEU A 13 1.68 11.06 -7.70
CA LEU A 13 1.51 9.87 -6.86
C LEU A 13 2.81 9.51 -6.12
N LEU A 14 3.94 9.50 -6.82
CA LEU A 14 5.24 9.24 -6.20
C LEU A 14 5.62 10.33 -5.20
N ASP A 15 5.38 11.60 -5.55
CA ASP A 15 5.66 12.73 -4.68
C ASP A 15 4.84 12.67 -3.40
N ALA A 16 3.56 12.27 -3.47
CA ALA A 16 2.72 12.09 -2.28
C ALA A 16 3.33 11.10 -1.27
N LEU A 17 4.01 10.06 -1.75
CA LEU A 17 4.59 9.00 -0.92
C LEU A 17 6.03 9.26 -0.48
N ARG A 18 6.69 10.32 -0.98
CA ARG A 18 8.05 10.68 -0.54
C ARG A 18 8.05 10.95 0.97
N PRO A 19 9.01 10.41 1.74
CA PRO A 19 9.02 10.56 3.20
C PRO A 19 9.08 12.01 3.67
N GLN A 20 9.80 12.88 2.95
CA GLN A 20 9.97 14.29 3.30
C GLN A 20 8.87 15.21 2.73
N GLN A 21 7.89 14.65 2.00
CA GLN A 21 6.83 15.46 1.41
C GLN A 21 5.88 15.98 2.49
N GLN A 22 5.49 17.26 2.37
CA GLN A 22 4.47 17.91 3.18
C GLN A 22 3.20 18.16 2.35
N SER A 23 2.04 18.20 3.02
CA SER A 23 0.73 18.40 2.39
C SER A 23 0.68 19.66 1.54
N ASP A 24 1.13 20.79 2.08
CA ASP A 24 0.98 22.10 1.46
C ASP A 24 1.86 22.24 0.22
N HIS A 25 3.08 21.70 0.28
CA HIS A 25 3.97 21.64 -0.87
C HIS A 25 3.40 20.75 -1.97
N TRP A 26 2.85 19.59 -1.61
CA TRP A 26 2.23 18.69 -2.59
C TRP A 26 1.01 19.33 -3.25
N LEU A 27 0.13 19.97 -2.47
CA LEU A 27 -1.05 20.68 -3.00
C LEU A 27 -0.65 21.83 -3.93
N THR A 28 0.39 22.58 -3.58
CA THR A 28 0.91 23.68 -4.41
C THR A 28 1.48 23.17 -5.73
N GLN A 29 2.25 22.07 -5.70
CA GLN A 29 2.84 21.46 -6.89
C GLN A 29 1.80 20.83 -7.83
N THR A 30 0.76 20.22 -7.25
CA THR A 30 -0.24 19.48 -8.03
C THR A 30 -1.34 20.35 -8.63
N GLN A 31 -1.49 21.61 -8.19
CA GLN A 31 -2.48 22.59 -8.71
C GLN A 31 -3.86 21.99 -8.97
N GLN A 32 -4.40 21.25 -7.99
CA GLN A 32 -5.56 20.37 -8.08
C GLN A 32 -5.33 19.14 -8.98
N PRO A 33 -4.95 17.99 -8.38
CA PRO A 33 -4.75 16.77 -9.15
C PRO A 33 -6.08 16.30 -9.77
N ASN A 34 -6.01 15.66 -10.94
CA ASN A 34 -7.11 14.86 -11.44
C ASN A 34 -7.31 13.65 -10.51
N TRP A 35 -8.20 13.81 -9.53
CA TRP A 35 -8.42 12.83 -8.47
C TRP A 35 -8.87 11.46 -8.98
N ASP A 36 -9.60 11.40 -10.09
CA ASP A 36 -10.07 10.11 -10.62
C ASP A 36 -8.89 9.33 -11.23
N ASP A 37 -8.08 9.97 -12.08
CA ASP A 37 -6.87 9.37 -12.68
C ASP A 37 -5.82 9.05 -11.61
N PHE A 38 -5.63 9.93 -10.63
CA PHE A 38 -4.72 9.74 -9.50
C PHE A 38 -5.06 8.47 -8.71
N VAL A 39 -6.33 8.30 -8.31
CA VAL A 39 -6.76 7.14 -7.53
C VAL A 39 -6.74 5.87 -8.37
N VAL A 40 -7.16 5.93 -9.64
CA VAL A 40 -7.11 4.75 -10.53
C VAL A 40 -5.67 4.24 -10.68
N ARG A 41 -4.69 5.15 -10.86
CA ARG A 41 -3.26 4.78 -10.91
C ARG A 41 -2.76 4.23 -9.59
N ALA A 42 -3.13 4.85 -8.46
CA ALA A 42 -2.77 4.34 -7.15
C ALA A 42 -3.26 2.90 -6.95
N ILE A 43 -4.47 2.58 -7.41
CA ILE A 43 -5.02 1.21 -7.37
C ILE A 43 -4.21 0.29 -8.29
N ALA A 44 -4.02 0.69 -9.55
CA ALA A 44 -3.33 -0.12 -10.55
C ALA A 44 -1.88 -0.47 -10.14
N PHE A 45 -1.18 0.44 -9.46
CA PHE A 45 0.17 0.21 -8.96
C PHE A 45 0.23 -0.45 -7.57
N GLY A 46 -0.92 -0.78 -6.96
CA GLY A 46 -0.96 -1.36 -5.61
C GLY A 46 -0.55 -0.38 -4.51
N LEU A 47 -0.60 0.92 -4.77
CA LEU A 47 -0.22 1.99 -3.85
C LEU A 47 -1.42 2.61 -3.12
N ALA A 48 -2.66 2.28 -3.51
CA ALA A 48 -3.87 2.87 -2.96
C ALA A 48 -3.96 2.83 -1.42
N PRO A 49 -3.61 1.74 -0.71
CA PRO A 49 -3.62 1.74 0.75
C PRO A 49 -2.64 2.74 1.37
N GLN A 50 -1.42 2.84 0.82
CA GLN A 50 -0.40 3.79 1.31
C GLN A 50 -0.82 5.24 1.04
N VAL A 51 -1.39 5.50 -0.14
CA VAL A 51 -1.94 6.81 -0.51
C VAL A 51 -3.10 7.18 0.41
N PHE A 52 -4.01 6.25 0.68
CA PHE A 52 -5.12 6.49 1.59
C PHE A 52 -4.64 6.86 2.99
N ALA A 53 -3.70 6.09 3.55
CA ALA A 53 -3.11 6.37 4.85
C ALA A 53 -2.41 7.74 4.87
N ARG A 54 -1.62 8.04 3.83
CA ARG A 54 -0.89 9.32 3.72
C ARG A 54 -1.82 10.53 3.62
N LEU A 55 -2.82 10.47 2.75
CA LEU A 55 -3.76 11.58 2.57
C LEU A 55 -4.65 11.78 3.80
N LYS A 56 -5.00 10.69 4.50
CA LYS A 56 -5.69 10.76 5.80
C LYS A 56 -4.82 11.42 6.87
N GLN A 57 -3.53 11.08 6.93
CA GLN A 57 -2.57 11.71 7.85
C GLN A 57 -2.43 13.22 7.59
N TRP A 58 -2.54 13.65 6.34
CA TRP A 58 -2.50 15.06 5.94
C TRP A 58 -3.82 15.81 6.10
N ASP A 59 -4.90 15.14 6.54
CA ASP A 59 -6.26 15.70 6.54
C ASP A 59 -6.64 16.34 5.17
N ALA A 60 -6.22 15.67 4.08
CA ALA A 60 -6.38 16.21 2.75
C ALA A 60 -7.85 16.27 2.33
N LYS A 61 -8.24 17.37 1.66
CA LYS A 61 -9.58 17.53 1.09
C LYS A 61 -9.71 16.72 -0.21
N ILE A 62 -10.17 15.47 -0.09
CA ILE A 62 -10.35 14.54 -1.21
C ILE A 62 -11.83 14.56 -1.66
N PRO A 63 -12.13 14.62 -2.97
CA PRO A 63 -13.49 14.47 -3.46
C PRO A 63 -14.14 13.13 -3.02
N PRO A 64 -15.43 13.10 -2.67
CA PRO A 64 -16.07 11.91 -2.09
C PRO A 64 -15.90 10.62 -2.90
N LYS A 65 -16.00 10.71 -4.23
CA LYS A 65 -15.82 9.55 -5.13
C LYS A 65 -14.39 8.97 -5.07
N ALA A 66 -13.38 9.84 -5.03
CA ALA A 66 -11.98 9.44 -4.95
C ALA A 66 -11.66 8.84 -3.56
N LEU A 67 -12.18 9.47 -2.50
CA LEU A 67 -12.07 8.96 -1.13
C LEU A 67 -12.70 7.57 -1.00
N ALA A 68 -13.90 7.36 -1.55
CA ALA A 68 -14.59 6.08 -1.50
C ALA A 68 -13.78 4.96 -2.19
N LYS A 69 -13.22 5.23 -3.38
CA LYS A 69 -12.35 4.27 -4.09
C LYS A 69 -11.12 3.87 -3.26
N LEU A 70 -10.44 4.83 -2.65
CA LEU A 70 -9.29 4.59 -1.77
C LEU A 70 -9.69 3.79 -0.52
N ALA A 71 -10.77 4.18 0.14
CA ALA A 71 -11.26 3.53 1.36
C ALA A 71 -11.70 2.08 1.11
N VAL A 72 -12.44 1.82 0.02
CA VAL A 72 -12.84 0.46 -0.37
C VAL A 72 -11.60 -0.39 -0.67
N THR A 73 -10.64 0.15 -1.42
CA THR A 73 -9.41 -0.58 -1.73
C THR A 73 -8.62 -0.90 -0.47
N HIS A 74 -8.46 0.07 0.44
CA HIS A 74 -7.80 -0.15 1.73
C HIS A 74 -8.48 -1.26 2.54
N LYS A 75 -9.81 -1.21 2.66
CA LYS A 75 -10.58 -2.25 3.38
C LYS A 75 -10.40 -3.64 2.75
N MET A 76 -10.45 -3.74 1.42
CA MET A 76 -10.22 -5.01 0.71
C MET A 76 -8.82 -5.56 0.97
N GLN A 77 -7.80 -4.69 1.00
CA GLN A 77 -6.42 -5.12 1.30
C GLN A 77 -6.24 -5.53 2.76
N ALA A 78 -6.95 -4.88 3.70
CA ALA A 78 -6.95 -5.31 5.10
C ALA A 78 -7.52 -6.72 5.27
N GLN A 79 -8.68 -7.01 4.65
CA GLN A 79 -9.29 -8.34 4.67
C GLN A 79 -8.38 -9.39 4.02
N ARG A 80 -7.75 -9.04 2.88
CA ARG A 80 -6.81 -9.94 2.20
C ARG A 80 -5.58 -10.22 3.07
N SER A 81 -5.02 -9.18 3.69
CA SER A 81 -3.88 -9.32 4.59
C SER A 81 -4.23 -10.24 5.75
N GLU A 82 -5.37 -10.04 6.40
CA GLU A 82 -5.84 -10.90 7.49
C GLU A 82 -5.92 -12.38 7.06
N ALA A 83 -6.50 -12.65 5.88
CA ALA A 83 -6.55 -14.01 5.34
C ALA A 83 -5.17 -14.61 5.08
N ILE A 84 -4.22 -13.82 4.55
CA ILE A 84 -2.84 -14.25 4.31
C ILE A 84 -2.14 -14.56 5.65
N TYR A 85 -2.30 -13.73 6.68
CA TYR A 85 -1.70 -13.99 7.99
C TYR A 85 -2.33 -15.20 8.69
N ALA A 86 -3.63 -15.45 8.50
CA ALA A 86 -4.28 -16.67 8.98
C ALA A 86 -3.68 -17.93 8.30
N GLN A 87 -3.45 -17.88 6.99
CA GLN A 87 -2.79 -18.96 6.26
C GLN A 87 -1.33 -19.13 6.70
N LEU A 88 -0.59 -18.03 6.87
CA LEU A 88 0.78 -18.06 7.38
C LEU A 88 0.84 -18.74 8.75
N ALA A 89 -0.07 -18.41 9.67
CA ALA A 89 -0.14 -19.05 10.99
C ALA A 89 -0.34 -20.57 10.88
N GLN A 90 -1.19 -21.04 9.96
CA GLN A 90 -1.36 -22.48 9.72
C GLN A 90 -0.07 -23.15 9.24
N VAL A 91 0.64 -22.53 8.30
CA VAL A 91 1.92 -23.03 7.77
C VAL A 91 3.00 -23.05 8.85
N LEU A 92 3.14 -21.97 9.62
CA LEU A 92 4.13 -21.89 10.70
C LEU A 92 3.86 -22.91 11.81
N ASN A 93 2.59 -23.16 12.16
CA ASN A 93 2.22 -24.21 13.10
C ASN A 93 2.57 -25.61 12.56
N ALA A 94 2.39 -25.86 11.26
CA ALA A 94 2.80 -27.11 10.66
C ALA A 94 4.33 -27.28 10.67
N CYS A 95 5.08 -26.22 10.38
CA CYS A 95 6.54 -26.21 10.44
C CYS A 95 7.03 -26.50 11.86
N ALA A 96 6.45 -25.85 12.88
CA ALA A 96 6.82 -26.07 14.27
C ALA A 96 6.61 -27.52 14.72
N ARG A 97 5.52 -28.18 14.28
CA ARG A 97 5.28 -29.61 14.56
C ARG A 97 6.26 -30.56 13.85
N ALA A 98 6.88 -30.09 12.78
CA ALA A 98 7.87 -30.83 12.00
C ALA A 98 9.31 -30.42 12.36
N ASP A 99 9.51 -29.62 13.41
CA ASP A 99 10.79 -29.04 13.82
C ASP A 99 11.51 -28.24 12.71
N LEU A 100 10.72 -27.59 11.85
CA LEU A 100 11.20 -26.70 10.80
C LEU A 100 11.14 -25.25 11.27
N GLN A 101 12.20 -24.49 10.99
CA GLN A 101 12.34 -23.08 11.36
C GLN A 101 12.39 -22.18 10.11
N PRO A 102 11.24 -21.91 9.45
CA PRO A 102 11.22 -21.08 8.26
C PRO A 102 11.52 -19.62 8.58
N VAL A 103 12.19 -18.93 7.65
CA VAL A 103 12.37 -17.47 7.68
C VAL A 103 11.33 -16.84 6.76
N ALA A 104 10.48 -15.98 7.32
CA ALA A 104 9.50 -15.21 6.56
C ALA A 104 10.19 -14.10 5.76
N LEU A 105 9.90 -14.00 4.46
CA LEU A 105 10.54 -13.05 3.55
C LEU A 105 9.55 -12.04 2.96
N LYS A 106 10.11 -11.00 2.33
CA LYS A 106 9.40 -10.04 1.47
C LYS A 106 8.10 -9.51 2.08
N GLY A 107 6.96 -9.75 1.43
CA GLY A 107 5.68 -9.12 1.73
C GLY A 107 5.26 -9.29 3.19
N VAL A 108 5.20 -10.54 3.67
CA VAL A 108 4.73 -10.85 5.03
C VAL A 108 5.66 -10.28 6.11
N HIS A 109 6.97 -10.28 5.87
CA HIS A 109 7.93 -9.68 6.79
C HIS A 109 7.86 -8.15 6.77
N LEU A 110 7.84 -7.54 5.59
CA LEU A 110 7.78 -6.09 5.42
C LEU A 110 6.48 -5.53 6.02
N ALA A 111 5.34 -6.14 5.70
CA ALA A 111 4.03 -5.74 6.18
C ALA A 111 3.93 -5.77 7.72
N ALA A 112 4.54 -6.76 8.37
CA ALA A 112 4.52 -6.90 9.82
C ALA A 112 5.51 -5.96 10.54
N CYS A 113 6.68 -5.70 9.95
CA CYS A 113 7.78 -5.03 10.64
C CYS A 113 7.95 -3.55 10.29
N TYR A 114 7.50 -3.10 9.11
CA TYR A 114 7.82 -1.76 8.60
C TYR A 114 6.61 -0.88 8.29
N TYR A 115 5.41 -1.47 8.19
CA TYR A 115 4.18 -0.72 7.93
C TYR A 115 3.37 -0.57 9.22
N PRO A 116 2.74 0.61 9.46
CA PRO A 116 1.84 0.79 10.61
C PRO A 116 0.66 -0.19 10.60
N GLU A 117 0.18 -0.54 9.41
CA GLU A 117 -0.85 -1.55 9.21
C GLU A 117 -0.42 -2.50 8.09
N PRO A 118 -0.54 -3.84 8.27
CA PRO A 118 -0.16 -4.79 7.23
C PRO A 118 -0.85 -4.59 5.88
N ALA A 119 -2.10 -4.07 5.90
CA ALA A 119 -2.88 -3.71 4.71
C ALA A 119 -2.19 -2.71 3.77
N GLN A 120 -1.24 -1.92 4.30
CA GLN A 120 -0.49 -0.93 3.53
C GLN A 120 0.56 -1.56 2.61
N ARG A 121 0.85 -2.85 2.78
CA ARG A 121 1.73 -3.63 1.90
C ARG A 121 0.93 -4.74 1.22
N PRO A 122 0.15 -4.44 0.16
CA PRO A 122 -0.53 -5.46 -0.63
C PRO A 122 0.44 -6.57 -1.09
N MET A 123 0.01 -7.82 -0.96
CA MET A 123 0.75 -9.02 -1.35
C MET A 123 -0.23 -10.12 -1.79
N ASN A 124 0.26 -11.07 -2.58
CA ASN A 124 -0.56 -12.13 -3.17
C ASN A 124 -0.11 -13.55 -2.80
N ASP A 125 1.02 -13.65 -2.13
CA ASP A 125 1.73 -14.88 -1.82
C ASP A 125 2.43 -14.77 -0.45
N ILE A 126 2.95 -15.91 -0.01
CA ILE A 126 3.75 -16.04 1.21
C ILE A 126 5.10 -16.63 0.79
N ASP A 127 6.17 -15.89 1.04
CA ASP A 127 7.54 -16.36 0.81
C ASP A 127 8.16 -16.86 2.13
N LEU A 128 8.54 -18.14 2.16
CA LEU A 128 9.27 -18.76 3.26
C LEU A 128 10.59 -19.35 2.75
N LEU A 129 11.67 -19.14 3.49
CA LEU A 129 12.97 -19.77 3.25
C LEU A 129 13.23 -20.84 4.32
N PHE A 130 13.70 -22.00 3.88
CA PHE A 130 14.09 -23.12 4.75
C PHE A 130 15.58 -23.40 4.60
N ALA A 131 16.20 -23.94 5.64
CA ALA A 131 17.53 -24.51 5.52
C ALA A 131 17.48 -25.79 4.65
N PRO A 132 18.57 -26.11 3.91
CA PRO A 132 18.66 -27.33 3.09
C PRO A 132 18.54 -28.63 3.88
#